data_AF-A0A540W2H5-F1
#
_entry.id   AF-A0A540W2H5-F1
#
_cell.length_a   1.000
_cell.length_b   1.000
_cell.length_c   1.000
_cell.angle_alpha   90.00
_cell.angle_beta   90.00
_cell.angle_gamma   90.00
#
_symmetry.space_group_name_H-M   'P 1'
#
loop_
_entity.id
_entity.type
_entity.pdbx_description
1 polymer ?
#
loop_
_entity_poly.entity_id
_entity_poly.type
_entity_poly.pdbx_seq_one_letter_code
_entity_poly.pdbx_strand_id
1 'polypeptide(L)'
;MSKGFQAHPEHLGNAAEQVHGHADRVAGHASNLDEATRGRLLGKGKYGQLVQKAVRPIMDSMIGDMSKAMEGGHRSIAQGLEVTKKNLDDAEERIRRSLRRPPAGEKDPIRIKSGQTVLGDDGMRDQYQKRVATRIDGLDKQGHGVGRHLKANDDQLKDRLGTPVMGGPANNQTPMFDPNGYVISKDKIDPLHGPDARKKLSPPDLYMDADQKPGQPPRRHKCDKYSTAFNDQEGFMYADEYARGRIPQTPPHVVEFSPQDAWGPGDHTGRFRGYYIDPKQPLDAAGNVQYRPVDFTDATIKAIYHPDGNGGFKLHTMFPEPVDLHNPSR
;
A
#
# COMPACT_ATOMS: atom_id res chain seq x y z
N MET A 1 -11.40 22.40 -17.73
CA MET A 1 -10.94 22.58 -16.34
C MET A 1 -10.00 21.41 -16.03
N SER A 2 -8.68 21.63 -16.02
CA SER A 2 -7.73 20.56 -15.73
C SER A 2 -7.98 20.02 -14.32
N LYS A 3 -8.14 18.70 -14.20
CA LYS A 3 -8.14 18.04 -12.89
C LYS A 3 -6.83 18.43 -12.21
N GLY A 4 -6.92 19.05 -11.04
CA GLY A 4 -5.77 19.66 -10.34
C GLY A 4 -4.59 18.69 -10.25
N PHE A 5 -3.39 19.23 -10.41
CA PHE A 5 -2.12 18.49 -10.37
C PHE A 5 -2.01 17.73 -9.03
N GLN A 6 -2.03 16.40 -9.09
CA GLN A 6 -1.90 15.53 -7.91
C GLN A 6 -0.42 15.24 -7.67
N ALA A 7 0.13 15.80 -6.59
CA ALA A 7 1.55 15.65 -6.25
C ALA A 7 1.76 14.54 -5.20
N HIS A 8 2.42 13.45 -5.61
CA HIS A 8 2.80 12.34 -4.74
C HIS A 8 4.22 12.56 -4.19
N PRO A 9 4.44 12.63 -2.87
CA PRO A 9 5.74 12.95 -2.27
C PRO A 9 6.88 12.03 -2.74
N GLU A 10 6.61 10.73 -2.87
CA GLU A 10 7.60 9.78 -3.39
C GLU A 10 7.92 10.00 -4.87
N HIS A 11 6.92 10.24 -5.70
CA HIS A 11 7.15 10.55 -7.12
C HIS A 11 7.86 11.90 -7.28
N LEU A 12 7.60 12.87 -6.41
CA LEU A 12 8.34 14.13 -6.37
C LEU A 12 9.80 13.92 -5.94
N GLY A 13 10.06 13.09 -4.93
CA GLY A 13 11.40 12.73 -4.50
C GLY A 13 12.18 11.98 -5.58
N ASN A 14 11.59 10.95 -6.18
CA ASN A 14 12.20 10.20 -7.27
C ASN A 14 12.42 11.08 -8.51
N ALA A 15 11.48 11.99 -8.81
CA ALA A 15 11.65 12.97 -9.88
C ALA A 15 12.78 13.96 -9.56
N ALA A 16 12.89 14.44 -8.33
CA ALA A 16 13.98 15.32 -7.91
C ALA A 16 15.35 14.64 -8.06
N GLU A 17 15.47 13.38 -7.62
CA GLU A 17 16.70 12.59 -7.76
C GLU A 17 17.05 12.35 -9.23
N GLN A 18 16.07 12.00 -10.06
CA GLN A 18 16.28 11.83 -11.51
C GLN A 18 16.72 13.13 -12.19
N VAL A 19 16.15 14.26 -11.79
CA VAL A 19 16.49 15.59 -12.33
C VAL A 19 17.87 16.03 -11.85
N HIS A 20 18.24 15.78 -10.59
CA HIS A 20 19.61 16.00 -10.09
C HIS A 20 20.62 15.15 -10.87
N GLY A 21 20.38 13.86 -11.02
CA GLY A 21 21.25 12.98 -11.81
C GLY A 21 21.33 13.38 -13.28
N HIS A 22 20.27 13.97 -13.84
CA HIS A 22 20.32 14.53 -15.20
C HIS A 22 21.18 15.79 -15.27
N ALA A 23 21.08 16.69 -14.30
CA ALA A 23 21.94 17.87 -14.21
C ALA A 23 23.42 17.49 -14.14
N ASP A 24 23.77 16.48 -13.35
CA ASP A 24 25.14 16.02 -13.20
C ASP A 24 25.68 15.33 -14.47
N ARG A 25 24.82 14.58 -15.19
CA ARG A 25 25.18 14.04 -16.52
C ARG A 25 25.44 15.15 -17.54
N VAL A 26 24.61 16.19 -17.55
CA VAL A 26 24.81 17.37 -18.44
C VAL A 26 26.13 18.07 -18.12
N ALA A 27 26.43 18.29 -16.83
CA ALA A 27 27.69 18.87 -16.39
C ALA A 27 28.89 17.99 -16.78
N GLY A 28 28.79 16.67 -16.61
CA GLY A 28 29.82 15.71 -17.01
C GLY A 28 30.06 15.69 -18.53
N HIS A 29 29.01 15.73 -19.35
CA HIS A 29 29.15 15.81 -20.80
C HIS A 29 29.81 17.11 -21.25
N ALA A 30 29.44 18.24 -20.65
CA ALA A 30 30.06 19.52 -20.94
C ALA A 30 31.55 19.54 -20.55
N SER A 31 31.89 19.01 -19.37
CA SER A 31 33.28 18.90 -18.90
C SER A 31 34.12 17.99 -19.79
N ASN A 32 33.59 16.82 -20.19
CA ASN A 32 34.30 15.89 -21.08
C ASN A 32 34.49 16.47 -22.48
N LEU A 33 33.49 17.20 -23.01
CA LEU A 33 33.59 17.87 -24.30
C LEU A 33 34.63 18.99 -24.26
N ASP A 34 34.66 19.77 -23.17
CA ASP A 34 35.67 20.79 -22.94
C ASP A 34 37.07 20.17 -22.84
N GLU A 35 37.27 19.14 -22.01
CA GLU A 35 38.56 18.45 -21.88
C GLU A 35 39.06 17.86 -23.20
N ALA A 36 38.15 17.28 -24.01
CA ALA A 36 38.50 16.72 -25.30
C ALA A 36 38.92 17.78 -26.34
N THR A 37 38.49 19.03 -26.18
CA THR A 37 38.58 20.06 -27.24
C THR A 37 39.34 21.32 -26.83
N ARG A 38 39.59 21.54 -25.54
CA ARG A 38 40.30 22.69 -25.00
C ARG A 38 41.75 22.73 -25.49
N GLY A 39 42.14 23.85 -26.11
CA GLY A 39 43.49 24.05 -26.64
C GLY A 39 43.87 23.16 -27.85
N ARG A 40 42.93 22.38 -28.40
CA ARG A 40 43.18 21.50 -29.56
C ARG A 40 42.52 22.05 -30.83
N LEU A 41 43.25 21.98 -31.94
CA LEU A 41 42.69 22.20 -33.28
C LEU A 41 41.70 21.07 -33.61
N LEU A 42 40.48 21.43 -34.01
CA LEU A 42 39.40 20.48 -34.36
C LEU A 42 39.64 19.76 -35.71
N GLY A 43 40.76 20.04 -36.40
CA GLY A 43 41.16 19.38 -37.63
C GLY A 43 42.54 19.82 -38.12
N LYS A 44 43.09 19.15 -39.15
CA LYS A 44 44.40 19.47 -39.76
C LYS A 44 44.24 20.23 -41.08
N GLY A 45 45.18 21.11 -41.41
CA GLY A 45 45.24 21.84 -42.69
C GLY A 45 44.12 22.88 -42.92
N LYS A 46 43.94 23.34 -44.17
CA LYS A 46 42.94 24.36 -44.54
C LYS A 46 41.49 23.94 -44.23
N TYR A 47 41.18 22.65 -44.32
CA TYR A 47 39.89 22.09 -43.91
C TYR A 47 39.67 22.16 -42.39
N GLY A 48 40.70 21.90 -41.59
CA GLY A 48 40.65 22.06 -40.13
C GLY A 48 40.37 23.51 -39.69
N GLN A 49 40.90 24.50 -40.42
CA GLN A 49 40.62 25.91 -40.15
C GLN A 49 39.17 26.31 -40.45
N LEU A 50 38.56 25.73 -41.49
CA LEU A 50 37.14 25.92 -41.83
C LEU A 50 36.24 25.30 -40.75
N VAL A 51 36.51 24.05 -40.38
CA VAL A 51 35.77 23.36 -39.31
C VAL A 51 35.92 24.09 -37.98
N GLN A 52 37.12 24.57 -37.65
CA GLN A 52 37.33 25.32 -36.42
C GLN A 52 36.56 26.65 -36.42
N LYS A 53 36.51 27.40 -37.52
CA LYS A 53 35.72 28.65 -37.57
C LYS A 53 34.21 28.42 -37.49
N ALA A 54 33.70 27.34 -38.07
CA ALA A 54 32.27 27.06 -38.10
C ALA A 54 31.76 26.38 -36.82
N VAL A 55 32.53 25.43 -36.27
CA VAL A 55 32.06 24.53 -35.21
C VAL A 55 32.51 24.98 -33.82
N ARG A 56 33.67 25.63 -33.69
CA ARG A 56 34.21 26.04 -32.38
C ARG A 56 33.28 26.99 -31.61
N PRO A 57 32.68 28.03 -32.22
CA PRO A 57 31.77 28.91 -31.50
C PRO A 57 30.52 28.19 -30.97
N ILE A 58 30.01 27.21 -31.74
CA ILE A 58 28.86 26.39 -31.34
C ILE A 58 29.24 25.52 -30.14
N MET A 59 30.40 24.85 -30.18
CA MET A 59 30.88 24.04 -29.07
C MET A 59 31.15 24.86 -27.81
N ASP A 60 31.79 26.02 -27.94
CA ASP A 60 32.08 26.90 -26.80
C ASP A 60 30.76 27.43 -26.18
N SER A 61 29.74 27.72 -27.00
CA SER A 61 28.38 28.07 -26.51
C SER A 61 27.67 26.91 -25.82
N MET A 62 27.82 25.68 -26.34
CA MET A 62 27.26 24.48 -25.72
C MET A 62 27.90 24.18 -24.37
N ILE A 63 29.23 24.27 -24.27
CA ILE A 63 30.01 24.05 -23.03
C ILE A 63 29.71 25.14 -22.00
N GLY A 64 29.72 26.40 -22.43
CA GLY A 64 29.58 27.56 -21.55
C GLY A 64 28.13 27.79 -21.16
N ASP A 65 27.35 28.38 -22.06
CA ASP A 65 26.09 29.02 -21.70
C ASP A 65 24.93 28.03 -21.64
N MET A 66 24.83 27.11 -22.61
CA MET A 66 23.71 26.16 -22.66
C MET A 66 23.81 25.10 -21.57
N SER A 67 24.97 24.47 -21.37
CA SER A 67 25.13 23.43 -20.35
C SER A 67 24.96 23.98 -18.94
N LYS A 68 25.49 25.18 -18.64
CA LYS A 68 25.29 25.83 -17.33
C LYS A 68 23.85 26.26 -17.10
N ALA A 69 23.17 26.80 -18.12
CA ALA A 69 21.75 27.16 -18.01
C ALA A 69 20.87 25.92 -17.80
N MET A 70 21.17 24.81 -18.48
CA MET A 70 20.46 23.54 -18.31
C MET A 70 20.75 22.88 -16.96
N GLU A 71 22.00 22.88 -16.50
CA GLU A 71 22.38 22.41 -15.15
C GLU A 71 21.65 23.23 -14.07
N GLY A 72 21.68 24.57 -14.17
CA GLY A 72 20.99 25.47 -13.24
C GLY A 72 19.47 25.30 -13.27
N GLY A 73 18.88 25.13 -14.45
CA GLY A 73 17.44 24.89 -14.62
C GLY A 73 17.01 23.57 -13.98
N HIS A 74 17.72 22.48 -14.24
CA HIS A 74 17.41 21.18 -13.63
C HIS A 74 17.62 21.19 -12.11
N ARG A 75 18.71 21.79 -11.60
CA ARG A 75 18.93 21.91 -10.14
C ARG A 75 17.84 22.74 -9.46
N SER A 76 17.39 23.84 -10.08
CA SER A 76 16.28 24.65 -9.57
C SER A 76 14.96 23.88 -9.52
N ILE A 77 14.66 23.10 -10.57
CA ILE A 77 13.48 22.23 -10.60
C ILE A 77 13.57 21.16 -9.51
N ALA A 78 14.71 20.49 -9.37
CA ALA A 78 14.91 19.46 -8.36
C ALA A 78 14.78 20.02 -6.93
N GLN A 79 15.38 21.18 -6.65
CA GLN A 79 15.20 21.89 -5.38
C GLN A 79 13.73 22.26 -5.14
N GLY A 80 13.00 22.71 -6.17
CA GLY A 80 11.57 22.98 -6.07
C GLY A 80 10.75 21.73 -5.72
N LEU A 81 11.10 20.58 -6.29
CA LEU A 81 10.47 19.29 -5.99
C LEU A 81 10.81 18.80 -4.57
N GLU A 82 12.06 18.93 -4.12
CA GLU A 82 12.47 18.61 -2.74
C GLU A 82 11.77 19.48 -1.71
N VAL A 83 11.69 20.80 -1.94
CA VAL A 83 10.95 21.73 -1.07
C VAL A 83 9.46 21.37 -1.05
N THR A 84 8.89 20.99 -2.19
CA THR A 84 7.48 20.57 -2.27
C THR A 84 7.25 19.27 -1.51
N LYS A 85 8.13 18.27 -1.67
CA LYS A 85 8.11 17.02 -0.90
C LYS A 85 8.20 17.32 0.60
N LYS A 86 9.21 18.08 1.02
CA LYS A 86 9.40 18.45 2.43
C LYS A 86 8.18 19.15 3.01
N ASN A 87 7.57 20.09 2.27
CA ASN A 87 6.35 20.77 2.74
C ASN A 87 5.17 19.80 2.87
N LEU A 88 5.07 18.78 2.01
CA LEU A 88 4.05 17.74 2.11
C LEU A 88 4.32 16.81 3.30
N ASP A 89 5.57 16.40 3.51
CA ASP A 89 6.00 15.55 4.62
C ASP A 89 5.81 16.28 5.97
N ASP A 90 6.25 17.55 6.08
CA ASP A 90 6.07 18.40 7.26
C ASP A 90 4.56 18.62 7.56
N ALA A 91 3.73 18.74 6.52
CA ALA A 91 2.30 18.87 6.66
C ALA A 91 1.64 17.55 7.12
N GLU A 92 2.09 16.41 6.58
CA GLU A 92 1.65 15.08 7.00
C GLU A 92 2.03 14.80 8.47
N GLU A 93 3.24 15.16 8.86
CA GLU A 93 3.70 14.99 10.24
C GLU A 93 2.89 15.87 11.22
N ARG A 94 2.54 17.11 10.82
CA ARG A 94 1.63 17.96 11.61
C ARG A 94 0.24 17.38 11.74
N ILE A 95 -0.32 16.82 10.67
CA ILE A 95 -1.63 16.14 10.72
C ILE A 95 -1.53 14.96 11.69
N ARG A 96 -0.51 14.11 11.55
CA ARG A 96 -0.29 12.96 12.44
C ARG A 96 -0.12 13.38 13.91
N ARG A 97 0.58 14.47 14.19
CA ARG A 97 0.73 15.03 15.54
C ARG A 97 -0.58 15.65 16.05
N SER A 98 -1.34 16.36 15.22
CA SER A 98 -2.64 16.94 15.60
C SER A 98 -3.72 15.88 15.90
N LEU A 99 -3.65 14.72 15.22
CA LEU A 99 -4.49 13.56 15.49
C LEU A 99 -4.12 12.87 16.82
N ARG A 100 -2.85 12.96 17.24
CA ARG A 100 -2.41 12.61 18.61
C ARG A 100 -2.69 13.79 19.56
N ARG A 101 -3.94 13.91 20.00
CA ARG A 101 -4.46 14.79 21.08
C ARG A 101 -3.40 15.74 21.71
N PRO A 102 -3.34 17.03 21.33
CA PRO A 102 -2.36 17.95 21.90
C PRO A 102 -2.72 18.30 23.36
N PRO A 103 -1.73 18.49 24.25
CA PRO A 103 -1.98 19.24 25.48
C PRO A 103 -2.33 20.69 25.09
N ALA A 104 -3.30 21.26 25.78
CA ALA A 104 -3.80 22.60 25.50
C ALA A 104 -2.67 23.64 25.62
N GLY A 105 -2.37 24.39 24.55
CA GLY A 105 -1.62 25.64 24.71
C GLY A 105 -0.79 26.17 23.53
N GLU A 106 -0.29 25.35 22.61
CA GLU A 106 0.66 25.86 21.60
C GLU A 106 0.01 26.11 20.23
N LYS A 107 -0.32 27.38 19.98
CA LYS A 107 -0.45 27.90 18.60
C LYS A 107 0.89 28.52 18.24
N ASP A 108 1.70 27.83 17.45
CA ASP A 108 2.88 28.43 16.82
C ASP A 108 2.46 29.03 15.46
N PRO A 109 2.38 30.36 15.31
CA PRO A 109 1.99 30.98 14.05
C PRO A 109 3.19 31.07 13.13
N ILE A 110 3.25 30.18 12.14
CA ILE A 110 4.23 30.30 11.06
C ILE A 110 3.83 31.47 10.16
N ARG A 111 4.74 32.44 10.00
CA ARG A 111 4.62 33.51 9.01
C ARG A 111 4.78 32.95 7.59
N ILE A 112 3.64 32.74 6.93
CA ILE A 112 3.54 32.41 5.51
C ILE A 112 3.76 33.69 4.70
N LYS A 113 4.61 33.65 3.66
CA LYS A 113 4.83 34.79 2.75
C LYS A 113 3.62 34.97 1.82
N SER A 114 3.35 36.23 1.43
CA SER A 114 2.25 36.61 0.53
C SER A 114 2.25 35.77 -0.75
N GLY A 115 1.18 35.01 -1.00
CA GLY A 115 0.96 34.19 -2.20
C GLY A 115 0.76 32.68 -1.96
N GLN A 116 1.02 32.18 -0.75
CA GLN A 116 0.76 30.78 -0.39
C GLN A 116 -0.63 30.62 0.25
N THR A 117 -1.56 29.98 -0.44
CA THR A 117 -2.80 29.47 0.15
C THR A 117 -2.50 28.17 0.91
N VAL A 118 -2.27 28.29 2.21
CA VAL A 118 -2.26 27.13 3.11
C VAL A 118 -3.72 26.73 3.33
N LEU A 119 -4.08 25.51 2.94
CA LEU A 119 -5.35 24.92 3.34
C LEU A 119 -5.41 24.98 4.88
N GLY A 120 -6.52 25.48 5.44
CA GLY A 120 -6.73 25.39 6.89
C GLY A 120 -6.74 23.93 7.36
N ASP A 121 -6.66 23.70 8.67
CA ASP A 121 -6.57 22.36 9.26
C ASP A 121 -7.63 21.38 8.73
N ASP A 122 -8.87 21.84 8.56
CA ASP A 122 -9.95 21.04 7.97
C ASP A 122 -9.69 20.66 6.51
N GLY A 123 -9.19 21.61 5.70
CA GLY A 123 -8.84 21.37 4.30
C GLY A 123 -7.65 20.41 4.14
N MET A 124 -6.70 20.43 5.09
CA MET A 124 -5.59 19.48 5.16
C MET A 124 -6.08 18.07 5.51
N ARG A 125 -7.01 17.96 6.47
CA ARG A 125 -7.61 16.69 6.88
C ARG A 125 -8.42 16.06 5.76
N ASP A 126 -9.19 16.86 5.02
CA ASP A 126 -9.94 16.41 3.84
C ASP A 126 -9.01 15.92 2.73
N GLN A 127 -7.91 16.62 2.46
CA GLN A 127 -6.91 16.18 1.48
C GLN A 127 -6.26 14.86 1.91
N TYR A 128 -5.95 14.71 3.20
CA TYR A 128 -5.40 13.48 3.74
C TYR A 128 -6.36 12.29 3.56
N GLN A 129 -7.63 12.45 3.96
CA GLN A 129 -8.65 11.41 3.78
C GLN A 129 -8.85 11.05 2.31
N LYS A 130 -8.82 12.05 1.40
CA LYS A 130 -8.87 11.80 -0.05
C LYS A 130 -7.67 11.00 -0.55
N ARG A 131 -6.47 11.25 -0.02
CA ARG A 131 -5.26 10.49 -0.37
C ARG A 131 -5.38 9.03 0.06
N VAL A 132 -5.79 8.80 1.32
CA VAL A 132 -6.03 7.45 1.86
C VAL A 132 -7.06 6.73 1.00
N ALA A 133 -8.22 7.34 0.76
CA ALA A 133 -9.27 6.74 -0.06
C ALA A 133 -8.80 6.41 -1.49
N THR A 134 -8.08 7.34 -2.13
CA THR A 134 -7.51 7.11 -3.48
C THR A 134 -6.54 5.94 -3.49
N ARG A 135 -5.71 5.81 -2.44
CA ARG A 135 -4.78 4.70 -2.32
C ARG A 135 -5.51 3.38 -2.11
N ILE A 136 -6.51 3.33 -1.24
CA ILE A 136 -7.37 2.15 -1.04
C ILE A 136 -8.08 1.75 -2.34
N ASP A 137 -8.63 2.70 -3.10
CA ASP A 137 -9.25 2.42 -4.40
C ASP A 137 -8.25 1.86 -5.43
N GLY A 138 -6.99 2.27 -5.33
CA GLY A 138 -5.90 1.68 -6.12
C GLY A 138 -5.57 0.25 -5.70
N LEU A 139 -5.56 -0.03 -4.39
CA LEU A 139 -5.30 -1.37 -3.83
C LEU A 139 -6.45 -2.35 -4.10
N ASP A 140 -7.69 -1.87 -4.08
CA ASP A 140 -8.90 -2.64 -4.37
C ASP A 140 -8.90 -3.24 -5.79
N LYS A 141 -8.14 -2.64 -6.71
CA LYS A 141 -8.01 -3.10 -8.10
C LYS A 141 -6.86 -4.11 -8.30
N GLN A 142 -6.00 -4.31 -7.30
CA GLN A 142 -4.80 -5.16 -7.43
C GLN A 142 -5.08 -6.63 -7.11
N GLY A 143 -6.03 -6.89 -6.23
CA GLY A 143 -6.34 -8.20 -5.70
C GLY A 143 -7.57 -8.14 -4.82
N HIS A 144 -7.67 -9.07 -3.88
CA HIS A 144 -8.84 -9.23 -3.02
C HIS A 144 -8.61 -8.81 -1.57
N GLY A 145 -7.41 -8.33 -1.24
CA GLY A 145 -7.07 -7.86 0.12
C GLY A 145 -8.05 -6.81 0.66
N VAL A 146 -8.32 -5.75 -0.10
CA VAL A 146 -9.25 -4.69 0.34
C VAL A 146 -10.67 -5.23 0.51
N GLY A 147 -11.19 -5.94 -0.50
CA GLY A 147 -12.54 -6.49 -0.45
C GLY A 147 -12.73 -7.51 0.69
N ARG A 148 -11.77 -8.42 0.92
CA ARG A 148 -11.87 -9.50 1.92
C ARG A 148 -11.46 -9.09 3.34
N HIS A 149 -10.56 -8.13 3.48
CA HIS A 149 -9.88 -7.84 4.74
C HIS A 149 -9.87 -6.36 5.13
N LEU A 150 -10.59 -5.49 4.43
CA LEU A 150 -10.83 -4.10 4.85
C LEU A 150 -12.31 -3.73 4.77
N LYS A 151 -12.96 -3.98 3.63
CA LYS A 151 -14.37 -3.60 3.38
C LYS A 151 -15.40 -4.61 3.91
N ALA A 152 -14.99 -5.85 4.20
CA ALA A 152 -15.89 -6.91 4.68
C ALA A 152 -16.44 -6.60 6.07
N ASN A 153 -17.75 -6.48 6.26
CA ASN A 153 -18.33 -6.25 7.60
C ASN A 153 -18.31 -7.51 8.49
N ASP A 154 -18.75 -7.39 9.75
CA ASP A 154 -18.66 -8.49 10.73
C ASP A 154 -19.51 -9.70 10.36
N ASP A 155 -20.69 -9.48 9.76
CA ASP A 155 -21.55 -10.57 9.30
C ASP A 155 -20.90 -11.31 8.12
N GLN A 156 -20.27 -10.58 7.20
CA GLN A 156 -19.48 -11.19 6.12
C GLN A 156 -18.28 -11.98 6.66
N LEU A 157 -17.62 -11.51 7.71
CA LEU A 157 -16.53 -12.24 8.36
C LEU A 157 -17.02 -13.54 9.03
N LYS A 158 -18.20 -13.52 9.67
CA LYS A 158 -18.82 -14.71 10.25
C LYS A 158 -19.30 -15.69 9.18
N ASP A 159 -19.93 -15.20 8.11
CA ASP A 159 -20.36 -16.00 6.96
C ASP A 159 -19.17 -16.67 6.24
N ARG A 160 -18.02 -16.00 6.21
CA ARG A 160 -16.76 -16.56 5.67
C ARG A 160 -16.26 -17.77 6.45
N LEU A 161 -16.60 -17.90 7.73
CA LEU A 161 -16.25 -19.08 8.53
C LEU A 161 -17.11 -20.29 8.17
N GLY A 162 -18.28 -20.09 7.57
CA GLY A 162 -19.18 -21.17 7.14
C GLY A 162 -19.87 -21.87 8.31
N THR A 163 -20.23 -23.14 8.11
CA THR A 163 -20.96 -23.98 9.07
C THR A 163 -20.11 -25.14 9.57
N PRO A 164 -20.20 -25.52 10.86
CA PRO A 164 -19.48 -26.67 11.40
C PRO A 164 -19.76 -27.96 10.59
N VAL A 165 -18.70 -28.71 10.34
CA VAL A 165 -18.82 -30.09 9.83
C VAL A 165 -19.21 -30.97 11.00
N MET A 166 -20.33 -31.67 10.85
CA MET A 166 -20.85 -32.60 11.84
C MET A 166 -20.37 -34.02 11.54
N GLY A 167 -19.86 -34.70 12.56
CA GLY A 167 -19.36 -36.08 12.47
C GLY A 167 -19.97 -36.97 13.53
N GLY A 168 -19.85 -38.28 13.35
CA GLY A 168 -20.43 -39.29 14.24
C GLY A 168 -21.73 -39.92 13.71
N PRO A 169 -22.37 -40.80 14.49
CA PRO A 169 -23.61 -41.47 14.11
C PRO A 169 -24.73 -40.47 13.82
N ALA A 170 -25.65 -40.80 12.91
CA ALA A 170 -26.71 -39.88 12.46
C ALA A 170 -27.59 -39.33 13.59
N ASN A 171 -27.77 -40.10 14.67
CA ASN A 171 -28.55 -39.74 15.86
C ASN A 171 -27.74 -39.05 16.96
N ASN A 172 -26.43 -38.87 16.80
CA ASN A 172 -25.56 -38.23 17.79
C ASN A 172 -24.39 -37.51 17.12
N GLN A 173 -24.71 -36.67 16.13
CA GLN A 173 -23.70 -35.91 15.42
C GLN A 173 -23.13 -34.81 16.31
N THR A 174 -21.81 -34.66 16.29
CA THR A 174 -21.08 -33.60 17.02
C THR A 174 -20.18 -32.82 16.07
N PRO A 175 -19.88 -31.54 16.36
CA PRO A 175 -18.92 -30.78 15.58
C PRO A 175 -17.56 -31.48 15.51
N MET A 176 -16.95 -31.49 14.33
CA MET A 176 -15.61 -32.01 14.12
C MET A 176 -14.56 -30.93 14.39
N PHE A 177 -13.40 -31.36 14.88
CA PHE A 177 -12.29 -30.48 15.22
C PHE A 177 -11.03 -30.87 14.45
N ASP A 178 -10.21 -29.89 14.13
CA ASP A 178 -8.89 -30.10 13.56
C ASP A 178 -7.90 -30.57 14.66
N PRO A 179 -6.67 -30.97 14.29
CA PRO A 179 -5.67 -31.43 15.27
C PRO A 179 -5.30 -30.39 16.34
N ASN A 180 -5.56 -29.10 16.09
CA ASN A 180 -5.28 -28.01 17.03
C ASN A 180 -6.49 -27.67 17.92
N GLY A 181 -7.62 -28.37 17.75
CA GLY A 181 -8.82 -28.19 18.54
C GLY A 181 -9.76 -27.09 18.03
N TYR A 182 -9.61 -26.61 16.79
CA TYR A 182 -10.55 -25.66 16.17
C TYR A 182 -11.63 -26.36 15.37
N VAL A 183 -12.79 -25.74 15.23
CA VAL A 183 -13.93 -26.32 14.52
C VAL A 183 -13.65 -26.39 13.02
N ILE A 184 -13.79 -27.58 12.44
CA ILE A 184 -13.74 -27.77 10.98
C ILE A 184 -15.07 -27.29 10.40
N SER A 185 -15.01 -26.47 9.34
CA SER A 185 -16.21 -25.89 8.73
C SER A 185 -16.26 -26.03 7.20
N LYS A 186 -17.48 -25.96 6.66
CA LYS A 186 -17.82 -26.03 5.23
C LYS A 186 -18.74 -24.89 4.83
N ASP A 187 -19.08 -24.81 3.54
CA ASP A 187 -20.06 -23.83 3.01
C ASP A 187 -19.69 -22.38 3.38
N LYS A 188 -18.39 -22.07 3.25
CA LYS A 188 -17.79 -20.75 3.50
C LYS A 188 -18.19 -19.79 2.37
N ILE A 189 -18.58 -18.57 2.73
CA ILE A 189 -18.99 -17.52 1.77
C ILE A 189 -17.84 -16.53 1.60
N ASP A 190 -17.43 -16.26 0.36
CA ASP A 190 -16.43 -15.23 0.08
C ASP A 190 -16.97 -13.83 0.38
N PRO A 191 -16.31 -13.03 1.24
CA PRO A 191 -16.75 -11.65 1.50
C PRO A 191 -16.86 -10.77 0.25
N LEU A 192 -16.14 -11.11 -0.83
CA LEU A 192 -16.22 -10.38 -2.11
C LEU A 192 -17.61 -10.41 -2.75
N HIS A 193 -18.47 -11.38 -2.41
CA HIS A 193 -19.87 -11.39 -2.86
C HIS A 193 -20.70 -10.23 -2.28
N GLY A 194 -20.16 -9.53 -1.27
CA GLY A 194 -20.79 -8.39 -0.63
C GLY A 194 -21.80 -8.77 0.46
N PRO A 195 -22.37 -7.77 1.16
CA PRO A 195 -23.24 -7.99 2.32
C PRO A 195 -24.59 -8.65 1.98
N ASP A 196 -25.03 -8.60 0.72
CA ASP A 196 -26.29 -9.20 0.26
C ASP A 196 -26.09 -10.55 -0.46
N ALA A 197 -24.93 -11.21 -0.27
CA ALA A 197 -24.58 -12.46 -0.96
C ALA A 197 -25.72 -13.50 -0.91
N ARG A 198 -26.30 -13.71 0.28
CA ARG A 198 -27.39 -14.68 0.52
C ARG A 198 -28.71 -14.34 -0.19
N LYS A 199 -28.92 -13.09 -0.59
CA LYS A 199 -30.10 -12.65 -1.35
C LYS A 199 -29.86 -12.74 -2.86
N LYS A 200 -28.61 -12.54 -3.28
CA LYS A 200 -28.21 -12.44 -4.70
C LYS A 200 -27.80 -13.79 -5.30
N LEU A 201 -27.27 -14.69 -4.46
CA LEU A 201 -26.70 -15.97 -4.87
C LEU A 201 -27.40 -17.12 -4.16
N SER A 202 -27.52 -18.24 -4.85
CA SER A 202 -28.00 -19.51 -4.29
C SER A 202 -26.87 -20.54 -4.31
N PRO A 203 -26.91 -21.57 -3.44
CA PRO A 203 -26.02 -22.71 -3.58
C PRO A 203 -26.13 -23.36 -4.97
N PRO A 204 -25.02 -23.80 -5.58
CA PRO A 204 -23.67 -23.83 -5.01
C PRO A 204 -22.87 -22.52 -5.16
N ASP A 205 -23.32 -21.58 -6.00
CA ASP A 205 -22.57 -20.36 -6.36
C ASP A 205 -22.28 -19.46 -5.16
N LEU A 206 -23.18 -19.45 -4.18
CA LEU A 206 -23.00 -18.75 -2.90
C LEU A 206 -21.69 -19.14 -2.17
N TYR A 207 -21.23 -20.38 -2.35
CA TYR A 207 -20.04 -20.93 -1.69
C TYR A 207 -18.80 -20.92 -2.57
N MET A 208 -18.91 -20.39 -3.78
CA MET A 208 -17.79 -20.30 -4.72
C MET A 208 -16.96 -19.04 -4.45
N ASP A 209 -15.70 -19.12 -4.82
CA ASP A 209 -14.79 -17.99 -4.76
C ASP A 209 -15.19 -16.93 -5.81
N ALA A 210 -15.35 -15.67 -5.37
CA ALA A 210 -15.78 -14.59 -6.26
C ALA A 210 -14.64 -14.09 -7.17
N ASP A 211 -13.37 -14.41 -6.83
CA ASP A 211 -12.19 -14.00 -7.61
C ASP A 211 -11.85 -14.96 -8.76
N GLN A 212 -12.78 -15.86 -9.08
CA GLN A 212 -12.59 -16.90 -10.08
C GLN A 212 -12.17 -16.33 -11.44
N LYS A 213 -11.01 -16.77 -11.91
CA LYS A 213 -10.45 -16.33 -13.20
C LYS A 213 -11.19 -16.98 -14.37
N PRO A 214 -11.37 -16.26 -15.49
CA PRO A 214 -11.89 -16.85 -16.73
C PRO A 214 -11.11 -18.10 -17.13
N GLY A 215 -11.82 -19.17 -17.48
CA GLY A 215 -11.23 -20.45 -17.88
C GLY A 215 -10.73 -21.33 -16.74
N GLN A 216 -10.83 -20.90 -15.47
CA GLN A 216 -10.59 -21.78 -14.33
C GLN A 216 -11.91 -22.41 -13.84
N PRO A 217 -11.91 -23.69 -13.44
CA PRO A 217 -13.09 -24.33 -12.87
C PRO A 217 -13.49 -23.66 -11.55
N PRO A 218 -14.79 -23.64 -11.19
CA PRO A 218 -15.26 -23.08 -9.93
C PRO A 218 -14.61 -23.75 -8.75
N ARG A 219 -14.18 -22.92 -7.80
CA ARG A 219 -13.57 -23.38 -6.55
C ARG A 219 -14.41 -22.87 -5.40
N ARG A 220 -14.68 -23.75 -4.46
CA ARG A 220 -15.27 -23.34 -3.19
C ARG A 220 -14.31 -22.40 -2.48
N HIS A 221 -14.85 -21.33 -1.91
CA HIS A 221 -14.07 -20.40 -1.11
C HIS A 221 -13.48 -21.12 0.11
N LYS A 222 -12.27 -20.71 0.49
CA LYS A 222 -11.57 -21.22 1.66
C LYS A 222 -11.18 -20.07 2.59
N CYS A 223 -11.34 -20.34 3.87
CA CYS A 223 -10.86 -19.51 4.96
C CYS A 223 -10.31 -20.47 6.01
N ASP A 224 -9.24 -20.08 6.69
CA ASP A 224 -8.73 -20.83 7.82
C ASP A 224 -9.67 -20.71 9.04
N LYS A 225 -9.20 -21.10 10.22
CA LYS A 225 -9.91 -21.00 11.50
C LYS A 225 -10.30 -19.56 11.88
N TYR A 226 -9.53 -18.57 11.46
CA TYR A 226 -9.81 -17.15 11.69
C TYR A 226 -10.29 -16.45 10.42
N SER A 227 -11.28 -15.59 10.58
CA SER A 227 -11.74 -14.64 9.56
C SER A 227 -11.46 -13.23 10.06
N THR A 228 -10.41 -12.61 9.53
CA THR A 228 -9.84 -11.35 10.07
C THR A 228 -9.89 -10.21 9.05
N ALA A 229 -9.90 -8.97 9.54
CA ALA A 229 -9.87 -7.75 8.76
C ALA A 229 -9.22 -6.61 9.55
N PHE A 230 -8.80 -5.58 8.82
CA PHE A 230 -8.45 -4.27 9.37
C PHE A 230 -9.73 -3.48 9.70
N ASN A 231 -9.64 -2.61 10.70
CA ASN A 231 -10.71 -1.68 11.11
C ASN A 231 -10.62 -0.33 10.43
N ASP A 232 -9.44 0.06 9.95
CA ASP A 232 -9.20 1.38 9.40
C ASP A 232 -8.40 1.37 8.09
N GLN A 233 -8.77 2.27 7.19
CA GLN A 233 -8.17 2.40 5.86
C GLN A 233 -6.71 2.89 5.94
N GLU A 234 -6.44 3.79 6.87
CA GLU A 234 -5.11 4.37 7.09
C GLU A 234 -4.09 3.28 7.49
N GLY A 235 -4.46 2.42 8.43
CA GLY A 235 -3.65 1.29 8.88
C GLY A 235 -3.36 0.31 7.74
N PHE A 236 -4.38 -0.04 6.95
CA PHE A 236 -4.20 -0.90 5.77
C PHE A 236 -3.25 -0.26 4.75
N MET A 237 -3.39 1.05 4.48
CA MET A 237 -2.53 1.77 3.55
C MET A 237 -1.06 1.72 4.01
N TYR A 238 -0.77 2.10 5.26
CA TYR A 238 0.60 2.15 5.76
C TYR A 238 1.21 0.75 5.93
N ALA A 239 0.39 -0.27 6.24
CA ALA A 239 0.86 -1.66 6.28
C ALA A 239 1.30 -2.15 4.88
N ASP A 240 0.53 -1.82 3.84
CA ASP A 240 0.92 -2.12 2.46
C ASP A 240 2.19 -1.34 2.03
N GLU A 241 2.30 -0.07 2.39
CA GLU A 241 3.49 0.74 2.11
C GLU A 241 4.75 0.17 2.75
N TYR A 242 4.67 -0.21 4.03
CA TYR A 242 5.75 -0.86 4.76
C TYR A 242 6.21 -2.17 4.07
N ALA A 243 5.23 -3.00 3.68
CA ALA A 243 5.48 -4.30 3.10
C ALA A 243 6.06 -4.21 1.68
N ARG A 244 5.65 -3.23 0.87
CA ARG A 244 6.15 -3.05 -0.52
C ARG A 244 7.65 -2.85 -0.61
N GLY A 245 8.25 -2.13 0.33
CA GLY A 245 9.70 -1.95 0.39
C GLY A 245 10.48 -3.21 0.76
N ARG A 246 9.79 -4.31 1.10
CA ARG A 246 10.36 -5.53 1.70
C ARG A 246 9.95 -6.81 0.98
N ILE A 247 9.35 -6.69 -0.20
CA ILE A 247 8.94 -7.86 -0.99
C ILE A 247 10.18 -8.67 -1.37
N PRO A 248 10.27 -9.96 -1.01
CA PRO A 248 11.43 -10.77 -1.37
C PRO A 248 11.44 -10.98 -2.89
N GLN A 249 12.64 -10.96 -3.49
CA GLN A 249 12.81 -11.09 -4.94
C GLN A 249 12.51 -12.49 -5.46
N THR A 250 12.62 -13.50 -4.59
CA THR A 250 12.29 -14.89 -4.90
C THR A 250 10.94 -15.26 -4.32
N PRO A 251 10.11 -16.04 -5.04
CA PRO A 251 8.89 -16.61 -4.48
C PRO A 251 9.17 -17.47 -3.23
N PRO A 252 8.26 -17.50 -2.24
CA PRO A 252 7.00 -16.78 -2.19
C PRO A 252 7.19 -15.28 -1.88
N HIS A 253 6.50 -14.40 -2.60
CA HIS A 253 6.53 -12.93 -2.41
C HIS A 253 5.66 -12.50 -1.24
N VAL A 254 5.97 -13.04 -0.06
CA VAL A 254 5.22 -12.86 1.18
C VAL A 254 6.04 -12.04 2.14
N VAL A 255 5.40 -11.07 2.80
CA VAL A 255 6.01 -10.25 3.85
C VAL A 255 5.17 -10.43 5.10
N GLU A 256 5.82 -10.90 6.16
CA GLU A 256 5.24 -11.02 7.51
C GLU A 256 5.96 -10.05 8.42
N PHE A 257 5.20 -9.26 9.19
CA PHE A 257 5.74 -8.19 10.03
C PHE A 257 4.81 -7.87 11.19
N SER A 258 5.34 -7.21 12.21
CA SER A 258 4.53 -6.76 13.35
C SER A 258 3.75 -5.48 13.02
N PRO A 259 2.58 -5.25 13.64
CA PRO A 259 1.88 -3.97 13.57
C PRO A 259 2.78 -2.79 13.99
N GLN A 260 3.69 -3.00 14.93
CA GLN A 260 4.62 -1.98 15.41
C GLN A 260 5.63 -1.54 14.34
N ASP A 261 6.03 -2.45 13.44
CA ASP A 261 6.94 -2.11 12.35
C ASP A 261 6.30 -1.13 11.35
N ALA A 262 5.00 -1.31 11.06
CA ALA A 262 4.28 -0.46 10.12
C ALA A 262 3.78 0.85 10.76
N TRP A 263 3.36 0.82 12.03
CA TRP A 263 2.63 1.92 12.64
C TRP A 263 3.37 2.62 13.78
N GLY A 264 4.52 2.09 14.18
CA GLY A 264 5.32 2.54 15.33
C GLY A 264 4.92 1.84 16.64
N PRO A 265 5.61 2.15 17.75
CA PRO A 265 5.35 1.50 19.03
C PRO A 265 3.95 1.81 19.56
N GLY A 266 3.33 0.81 20.19
CA GLY A 266 2.01 0.93 20.82
C GLY A 266 1.20 -0.37 20.77
N ASP A 267 0.05 -0.32 21.44
CA ASP A 267 -1.02 -1.32 21.27
C ASP A 267 -1.80 -1.00 19.99
N HIS A 268 -1.92 -2.01 19.13
CA HIS A 268 -2.59 -1.92 17.83
C HIS A 268 -3.73 -2.92 17.70
N THR A 269 -4.08 -3.65 18.75
CA THR A 269 -5.15 -4.67 18.74
C THR A 269 -6.49 -4.10 18.24
N GLY A 270 -6.80 -2.86 18.62
CA GLY A 270 -8.02 -2.15 18.17
C GLY A 270 -8.06 -1.77 16.68
N ARG A 271 -6.97 -1.95 15.93
CA ARG A 271 -6.92 -1.73 14.47
C ARG A 271 -7.36 -2.95 13.67
N PHE A 272 -7.63 -4.06 14.35
CA PHE A 272 -8.09 -5.30 13.73
C PHE A 272 -9.42 -5.74 14.29
N ARG A 273 -10.11 -6.58 13.53
CA ARG A 273 -11.25 -7.35 13.99
C ARG A 273 -11.25 -8.69 13.31
N GLY A 274 -11.92 -9.64 13.94
CA GLY A 274 -12.06 -10.95 13.37
C GLY A 274 -12.82 -11.88 14.29
N TYR A 275 -13.21 -13.00 13.71
CA TYR A 275 -13.98 -14.02 14.41
C TYR A 275 -13.44 -15.40 14.11
N TYR A 276 -13.74 -16.33 15.00
CA TYR A 276 -13.65 -17.76 14.79
C TYR A 276 -14.87 -18.44 15.41
N ILE A 277 -15.17 -19.67 14.98
CA ILE A 277 -16.26 -20.46 15.57
C ILE A 277 -15.81 -20.89 16.97
N ASP A 278 -16.66 -20.70 17.99
CA ASP A 278 -16.35 -21.05 19.38
C ASP A 278 -16.05 -22.55 19.49
N PRO A 279 -14.81 -22.98 19.81
CA PRO A 279 -14.50 -24.41 19.90
C PRO A 279 -15.13 -25.11 21.11
N LYS A 280 -15.48 -24.36 22.16
CA LYS A 280 -16.10 -24.90 23.38
C LYS A 280 -17.62 -25.01 23.23
N GLN A 281 -18.21 -24.09 22.47
CA GLN A 281 -19.65 -24.08 22.25
C GLN A 281 -19.99 -23.73 20.79
N PRO A 282 -19.67 -24.58 19.80
CA PRO A 282 -19.77 -24.22 18.37
C PRO A 282 -21.18 -23.89 17.88
N LEU A 283 -22.19 -24.46 18.53
CA LEU A 283 -23.59 -24.31 18.20
C LEU A 283 -24.38 -23.96 19.47
N ASP A 284 -25.38 -23.07 19.34
CA ASP A 284 -26.38 -22.88 20.39
C ASP A 284 -27.46 -23.95 20.38
N ALA A 285 -28.41 -23.85 21.32
CA ALA A 285 -29.54 -24.77 21.43
C ALA A 285 -30.47 -24.78 20.21
N ALA A 286 -30.46 -23.72 19.40
CA ALA A 286 -31.22 -23.62 18.16
C ALA A 286 -30.42 -24.10 16.93
N GLY A 287 -29.17 -24.49 17.11
CA GLY A 287 -28.28 -24.94 16.04
C GLY A 287 -27.62 -23.79 15.25
N ASN A 288 -27.66 -22.55 15.76
CA ASN A 288 -26.93 -21.45 15.13
C ASN A 288 -25.45 -21.50 15.53
N VAL A 289 -24.58 -21.13 14.59
CA VAL A 289 -23.15 -21.06 14.83
C VAL A 289 -22.84 -19.94 15.83
N GLN A 290 -22.05 -20.27 16.85
CA GLN A 290 -21.55 -19.31 17.83
C GLN A 290 -20.13 -18.90 17.48
N TYR A 291 -19.87 -17.60 17.57
CA TYR A 291 -18.61 -17.00 17.16
C TYR A 291 -17.96 -16.29 18.34
N ARG A 292 -16.64 -16.38 18.42
CA ARG A 292 -15.82 -15.60 19.36
C ARG A 292 -15.04 -14.53 18.60
N PRO A 293 -14.91 -13.31 19.16
CA PRO A 293 -13.96 -12.34 18.64
C PRO A 293 -12.54 -12.87 18.82
N VAL A 294 -11.70 -12.59 17.83
CA VAL A 294 -10.27 -12.90 17.87
C VAL A 294 -9.54 -11.93 18.80
N ASP A 295 -8.63 -12.45 19.60
CA ASP A 295 -7.62 -11.67 20.31
C ASP A 295 -6.42 -11.45 19.38
N PHE A 296 -6.09 -10.19 19.13
CA PHE A 296 -4.98 -9.79 18.24
C PHE A 296 -3.71 -9.43 19.01
N THR A 297 -3.62 -9.76 20.30
CA THR A 297 -2.37 -9.67 21.06
C THR A 297 -1.30 -10.47 20.33
N ASP A 298 -0.13 -9.85 20.14
CA ASP A 298 1.02 -10.41 19.39
C ASP A 298 0.73 -10.82 17.93
N ALA A 299 -0.40 -10.41 17.35
CA ALA A 299 -0.73 -10.71 15.96
C ALA A 299 0.28 -10.07 15.00
N THR A 300 0.56 -10.75 13.90
CA THR A 300 1.35 -10.21 12.79
C THR A 300 0.43 -9.75 11.66
N ILE A 301 1.00 -9.06 10.68
CA ILE A 301 0.35 -8.78 9.40
C ILE A 301 1.07 -9.60 8.34
N LYS A 302 0.28 -10.30 7.51
CA LYS A 302 0.76 -11.07 6.37
C LYS A 302 0.29 -10.43 5.09
N ALA A 303 1.23 -9.96 4.28
CA ALA A 303 0.97 -9.39 2.96
C ALA A 303 1.52 -10.31 1.87
N ILE A 304 0.66 -10.67 0.93
CA ILE A 304 1.00 -11.56 -0.20
C ILE A 304 0.94 -10.74 -1.48
N TYR A 305 2.06 -10.71 -2.19
CA TYR A 305 2.21 -10.02 -3.45
C TYR A 305 2.33 -11.02 -4.61
N HIS A 306 1.94 -10.60 -5.80
CA HIS A 306 2.22 -11.31 -7.04
C HIS A 306 2.90 -10.38 -8.03
N PRO A 307 3.75 -10.91 -8.92
CA PRO A 307 4.27 -10.14 -10.04
C PRO A 307 3.11 -9.53 -10.86
N ASP A 308 3.26 -8.27 -11.26
CA ASP A 308 2.26 -7.57 -12.06
C ASP A 308 2.41 -7.81 -13.57
N GLY A 309 3.51 -8.44 -13.99
CA GLY A 309 3.85 -8.71 -15.39
C GLY A 309 4.73 -7.63 -16.05
N ASN A 310 4.98 -6.51 -15.38
CA ASN A 310 5.76 -5.37 -15.86
C ASN A 310 7.06 -5.15 -15.04
N GLY A 311 7.50 -6.18 -14.30
CA GLY A 311 8.65 -6.09 -13.40
C GLY A 311 8.33 -5.51 -12.02
N GLY A 312 7.06 -5.23 -11.72
CA GLY A 312 6.59 -4.79 -10.40
C GLY A 312 5.77 -5.86 -9.67
N PHE A 313 5.18 -5.43 -8.54
CA PHE A 313 4.35 -6.27 -7.69
C PHE A 313 2.99 -5.62 -7.42
N LYS A 314 1.95 -6.45 -7.43
CA LYS A 314 0.60 -6.08 -7.02
C LYS A 314 0.22 -6.82 -5.74
N LEU A 315 -0.51 -6.14 -4.86
CA LEU A 315 -1.02 -6.74 -3.63
C LEU A 315 -2.12 -7.75 -3.99
N HIS A 316 -1.89 -9.03 -3.72
CA HIS A 316 -2.90 -10.06 -3.90
C HIS A 316 -3.87 -10.08 -2.73
N THR A 317 -3.34 -10.14 -1.50
CA THR A 317 -4.10 -10.04 -0.25
C THR A 317 -3.21 -9.58 0.89
N MET A 318 -3.82 -8.99 1.92
CA MET A 318 -3.15 -8.68 3.19
C MET A 318 -4.15 -8.84 4.33
N PHE A 319 -3.73 -9.50 5.40
CA PHE A 319 -4.60 -9.76 6.53
C PHE A 319 -3.82 -9.84 7.85
N PRO A 320 -4.47 -9.53 8.98
CA PRO A 320 -3.90 -9.79 10.30
C PRO A 320 -3.91 -11.30 10.57
N GLU A 321 -2.80 -11.83 11.06
CA GLU A 321 -2.59 -13.24 11.41
C GLU A 321 -2.50 -13.36 12.94
N PRO A 322 -3.58 -13.80 13.62
CA PRO A 322 -3.61 -13.93 15.08
C PRO A 322 -2.74 -15.07 15.58
N VAL A 323 -2.32 -14.98 16.83
CA VAL A 323 -1.58 -16.06 17.50
C VAL A 323 -2.54 -16.96 18.27
N ASP A 324 -2.41 -18.28 18.08
CA ASP A 324 -3.25 -19.28 18.74
C ASP A 324 -3.17 -19.23 20.27
N LEU A 325 -2.05 -18.77 20.84
CA LEU A 325 -1.83 -18.68 22.28
C LEU A 325 -2.92 -17.87 23.01
N HIS A 326 -3.41 -16.79 22.38
CA HIS A 326 -4.41 -15.89 22.95
C HIS A 326 -5.84 -16.26 22.55
N ASN A 327 -5.99 -17.23 21.65
CA ASN A 327 -7.26 -17.61 21.04
C ASN A 327 -7.55 -19.09 21.38
N PRO A 328 -8.24 -19.37 22.49
CA PRO A 328 -8.35 -20.74 23.00
C PRO A 328 -9.06 -21.69 22.03
N SER A 329 -8.47 -22.86 21.83
CA SER A 329 -9.08 -24.02 21.19
C SER A 329 -9.81 -24.92 22.19
N ARG A 330 -10.32 -26.07 21.73
CA ARG A 330 -11.06 -27.05 22.54
C ARG A 330 -10.22 -27.65 23.66
#